data_AF-A0A5B7IZ86-F1
#
_entry.id   AF-A0A5B7IZ86-F1
#
_cell.length_a   1.000
_cell.length_b   1.000
_cell.length_c   1.000
_cell.angle_alpha   90.00
_cell.angle_beta   90.00
_cell.angle_gamma   90.00
#
_symmetry.space_group_name_H-M   'P 1'
#
loop_
_entity.id
_entity.type
_entity.pdbx_description
1 polymer ?
#
loop_
_entity_poly.entity_id
_entity_poly.type
_entity_poly.pdbx_seq_one_letter_code
_entity_poly.pdbx_strand_id
1 'polypeptide(L)'
;MILSDLLVGVNCLFDPDTTVRTIKAMKAALNNAGLSPYLMTQPNGFMCPGAGTQGYLSCPEFPYALEPRMVTRFDVHSYARAAHDLGVRYIGGCCGFEPYHIRAISEEVAEERGKLPPASKKHQPWGKCLERSHMDYVKKR
;
A
#
# COMPACT_ATOMS: atom_id res chain seq x y z
N MET A 1 -23.79 1.57 18.07
CA MET A 1 -23.04 2.66 18.72
C MET A 1 -22.14 3.26 17.65
N ILE A 2 -22.31 4.53 17.30
CA ILE A 2 -21.57 5.14 16.18
C ILE A 2 -20.18 5.51 16.69
N LEU A 3 -19.17 4.70 16.35
CA LEU A 3 -17.75 4.96 16.65
C LEU A 3 -17.10 5.78 15.53
N SER A 4 -17.80 6.78 14.99
CA SER A 4 -17.35 7.54 13.81
C SER A 4 -16.05 8.30 14.03
N ASP A 5 -15.64 8.56 15.27
CA ASP A 5 -14.43 9.33 15.57
C ASP A 5 -13.20 8.45 15.81
N LEU A 6 -13.36 7.12 15.78
CA LEU A 6 -12.26 6.17 16.01
C LEU A 6 -11.65 5.68 14.70
N LEU A 7 -10.33 5.57 14.70
CA LEU A 7 -9.53 4.97 13.63
C LEU A 7 -8.94 3.66 14.12
N VAL A 8 -9.12 2.59 13.35
CA VAL A 8 -8.57 1.26 13.68
C VAL A 8 -7.94 0.65 12.43
N GLY A 9 -6.85 -0.08 12.63
CA GLY A 9 -6.13 -0.69 11.52
C GLY A 9 -4.92 -1.50 11.98
N VAL A 10 -4.04 -1.78 11.03
CA VAL A 10 -2.78 -2.49 11.28
C VAL A 10 -1.62 -1.78 10.58
N ASN A 11 -0.43 -1.93 11.14
CA ASN A 11 0.81 -1.41 10.56
C ASN A 11 2.00 -2.36 10.75
N CYS A 12 3.05 -2.12 9.97
CA CYS A 12 4.34 -2.83 10.04
C CYS A 12 4.22 -4.34 9.77
N LEU A 13 5.21 -5.11 10.21
CA LEU A 13 5.41 -6.58 10.23
C LEU A 13 5.11 -7.35 8.94
N PHE A 14 3.94 -7.16 8.34
CA PHE A 14 3.40 -7.91 7.22
C PHE A 14 3.33 -7.06 5.95
N ASP A 15 3.48 -7.74 4.83
CA ASP A 15 3.44 -7.15 3.49
C ASP A 15 2.04 -6.56 3.15
N PRO A 16 1.92 -5.82 2.03
CA PRO A 16 0.66 -5.21 1.63
C PRO A 16 -0.49 -6.21 1.49
N ASP A 17 -0.24 -7.38 0.90
CA ASP A 17 -1.26 -8.41 0.66
C ASP A 17 -1.83 -8.96 1.96
N THR A 18 -0.95 -9.34 2.88
CA THR A 18 -1.35 -9.85 4.19
C THR A 18 -2.11 -8.79 4.98
N THR A 19 -1.63 -7.56 4.94
CA THR A 19 -2.29 -6.43 5.60
C THR A 19 -3.70 -6.17 5.05
N VAL A 20 -3.90 -6.21 3.72
CA VAL A 20 -5.22 -6.06 3.09
C VAL A 20 -6.17 -7.19 3.52
N ARG A 21 -5.70 -8.43 3.55
CA ARG A 21 -6.48 -9.58 4.06
C ARG A 21 -6.88 -9.38 5.53
N THR A 22 -5.97 -8.91 6.37
CA THR A 22 -6.23 -8.63 7.78
C THR A 22 -7.30 -7.56 7.95
N ILE A 23 -7.22 -6.45 7.20
CA ILE A 23 -8.24 -5.40 7.23
C ILE A 23 -9.61 -5.92 6.79
N LYS A 24 -9.66 -6.79 5.77
CA LYS A 24 -10.92 -7.42 5.36
C LYS A 24 -11.55 -8.24 6.51
N ALA A 25 -10.75 -9.01 7.24
CA ALA A 25 -11.21 -9.76 8.40
C ALA A 25 -11.67 -8.84 9.54
N MET A 26 -10.91 -7.79 9.85
CA MET A 26 -11.28 -6.78 10.86
C MET A 26 -12.60 -6.09 10.51
N LYS A 27 -12.78 -5.68 9.25
CA LYS A 27 -14.02 -5.05 8.77
C LYS A 27 -15.22 -5.98 8.95
N ALA A 28 -15.08 -7.27 8.64
CA ALA A 28 -16.15 -8.24 8.85
C ALA A 28 -16.50 -8.40 10.34
N ALA A 29 -15.51 -8.47 11.22
CA ALA A 29 -15.72 -8.55 12.67
C ALA A 29 -16.40 -7.30 13.23
N LEU A 30 -15.96 -6.11 12.80
CA LEU A 30 -16.56 -4.83 13.19
C LEU A 30 -18.03 -4.74 12.76
N ASN A 31 -18.32 -5.13 11.51
CA ASN A 31 -19.69 -5.18 10.99
C ASN A 31 -20.58 -6.12 11.82
N ASN A 32 -20.09 -7.32 12.14
CA ASN A 32 -20.81 -8.29 12.97
C ASN A 32 -21.08 -7.77 14.39
N ALA A 33 -20.19 -6.92 14.91
CA ALA A 33 -20.35 -6.25 16.20
C ALA A 33 -21.20 -4.97 16.13
N GLY A 34 -21.71 -4.59 14.95
CA GLY A 34 -22.45 -3.35 14.76
C GLY A 34 -21.62 -2.08 14.98
N LEU A 35 -20.31 -2.15 14.72
CA LEU A 35 -19.35 -1.07 14.87
C LEU A 35 -18.87 -0.58 13.49
N SER A 36 -18.75 0.74 13.34
CA SER A 36 -18.37 1.37 12.07
C SER A 36 -17.30 2.47 12.22
N PRO A 37 -16.10 2.15 12.76
CA PRO A 37 -14.99 3.10 12.83
C PRO A 37 -14.36 3.33 11.44
N TYR A 38 -13.52 4.35 11.31
CA TYR A 38 -12.65 4.50 10.15
C TYR A 38 -11.59 3.40 10.13
N LEU A 39 -11.22 2.95 8.92
CA LEU A 39 -10.21 1.92 8.72
C LEU A 39 -8.88 2.52 8.24
N MET A 40 -7.79 1.94 8.72
CA MET A 40 -6.41 2.31 8.44
C MET A 40 -5.56 1.12 8.00
N THR A 41 -4.60 1.32 7.12
CA THR A 41 -3.52 0.35 6.85
C THR A 41 -2.19 1.03 6.56
N GLN A 42 -1.11 0.49 7.12
CA GLN A 42 0.27 0.89 6.83
C GLN A 42 1.22 -0.34 6.84
N PRO A 43 1.21 -1.18 5.79
CA PRO A 43 2.04 -2.39 5.73
C PRO A 43 3.54 -2.04 5.76
N ASN A 44 4.39 -3.03 6.01
CA ASN A 44 5.81 -2.88 5.69
C ASN A 44 6.02 -2.96 4.15
N GLY A 45 7.09 -2.34 3.67
CA GLY A 45 7.46 -2.21 2.26
C GLY A 45 8.32 -3.36 1.74
N PHE A 46 8.30 -4.52 2.40
CA PHE A 46 9.01 -5.72 2.01
C PHE A 46 8.04 -6.90 1.88
N MET A 47 8.09 -7.59 0.75
CA MET A 47 7.33 -8.82 0.54
C MET A 47 7.84 -9.92 1.48
N CYS A 48 6.96 -10.42 2.34
CA CYS A 48 7.29 -11.43 3.34
C CYS A 48 6.26 -12.59 3.31
N PRO A 49 6.05 -13.23 2.14
CA PRO A 49 5.11 -14.34 2.03
C PRO A 49 5.55 -15.49 2.93
N GLY A 50 4.61 -16.01 3.72
CA GLY A 50 4.88 -17.13 4.64
C GLY A 50 5.74 -16.78 5.85
N ALA A 51 5.98 -15.49 6.13
CA ALA A 51 6.78 -15.04 7.26
C ALA A 51 6.01 -15.15 8.60
N GLY A 52 5.66 -16.39 9.00
CA GLY A 52 5.15 -16.78 10.31
C GLY A 52 4.19 -15.80 10.99
N THR A 53 4.25 -15.74 12.33
CA THR A 53 3.44 -14.83 13.15
C THR A 53 4.15 -13.51 13.46
N GLN A 54 5.44 -13.40 13.16
CA GLN A 54 6.24 -12.19 13.42
C GLN A 54 6.56 -11.40 12.14
N GLY A 55 6.00 -11.79 10.99
CA GLY A 55 6.18 -11.09 9.73
C GLY A 55 7.65 -11.09 9.28
N TYR A 56 8.06 -10.03 8.60
CA TYR A 56 9.41 -9.84 8.08
C TYR A 56 10.54 -9.93 9.13
N LEU A 57 10.24 -9.88 10.44
CA LEU A 57 11.23 -10.11 11.50
C LEU A 57 11.71 -11.58 11.53
N SER A 58 10.91 -12.52 11.03
CA SER A 58 11.28 -13.93 10.89
C SER A 58 12.07 -14.21 9.61
N CYS A 59 12.23 -13.23 8.72
CA CYS A 59 13.03 -13.38 7.51
C CYS A 59 14.52 -13.40 7.89
N PRO A 60 15.33 -14.38 7.41
CA PRO A 60 16.77 -14.41 7.66
C PRO A 60 17.51 -13.15 7.22
N GLU A 61 16.94 -12.40 6.29
CA GLU A 61 17.48 -11.17 5.74
C GLU A 61 17.30 -9.95 6.67
N PHE A 62 16.48 -10.05 7.71
CA PHE A 62 16.23 -8.93 8.61
C PHE A 62 17.46 -8.61 9.49
N PRO A 63 17.83 -7.32 9.69
CA PRO A 63 17.30 -6.12 9.05
C PRO A 63 18.13 -5.62 7.85
N TYR A 64 19.25 -6.27 7.52
CA TYR A 64 20.31 -5.69 6.68
C TYR A 64 20.37 -6.20 5.23
N ALA A 65 19.46 -7.09 4.82
CA ALA A 65 19.48 -7.70 3.48
C ALA A 65 18.09 -7.78 2.83
N LEU A 66 17.16 -6.90 3.23
CA LEU A 66 15.76 -6.90 2.77
C LEU A 66 15.57 -6.28 1.38
N GLU A 67 16.62 -5.73 0.77
CA GLU A 67 16.57 -5.03 -0.52
C GLU A 67 15.86 -5.84 -1.62
N PRO A 68 16.08 -7.16 -1.79
CA PRO A 68 15.39 -7.95 -2.83
C PRO A 68 13.88 -8.10 -2.60
N ARG A 69 13.40 -7.84 -1.38
CA ARG A 69 11.99 -7.95 -1.01
C ARG A 69 11.24 -6.64 -1.17
N MET A 70 11.92 -5.54 -1.47
CA MET A 70 11.30 -4.22 -1.55
C MET A 70 10.15 -4.20 -2.55
N VAL A 71 9.00 -3.68 -2.11
CA VAL A 71 7.84 -3.49 -3.00
C VAL A 71 8.17 -2.48 -4.08
N THR A 72 7.57 -2.65 -5.25
CA THR A 72 7.62 -1.66 -6.32
C THR A 72 6.49 -0.65 -6.19
N ARG A 73 6.55 0.44 -6.96
CA ARG A 73 5.42 1.37 -7.06
C ARG A 73 4.14 0.70 -7.57
N PHE A 74 4.26 -0.32 -8.42
CA PHE A 74 3.11 -1.03 -9.01
C PHE A 74 2.42 -1.94 -7.99
N ASP A 75 3.22 -2.57 -7.11
CA ASP A 75 2.67 -3.30 -5.96
C ASP A 75 1.90 -2.35 -5.04
N VAL A 76 2.45 -1.15 -4.82
CA VAL A 76 1.80 -0.13 -3.99
C VAL A 76 0.54 0.46 -4.64
N HIS A 77 0.50 0.63 -5.96
CA HIS A 77 -0.73 0.96 -6.70
C HIS A 77 -1.80 -0.11 -6.44
N SER A 78 -1.46 -1.38 -6.62
CA SER A 78 -2.37 -2.51 -6.43
C SER A 78 -2.89 -2.59 -5.00
N TYR A 79 -2.00 -2.40 -4.01
CA TYR A 79 -2.34 -2.29 -2.59
C TYR A 79 -3.29 -1.13 -2.29
N ALA A 80 -3.00 0.07 -2.80
CA ALA A 80 -3.80 1.25 -2.53
C ALA A 80 -5.21 1.11 -3.10
N ARG A 81 -5.34 0.55 -4.31
CA ARG A 81 -6.63 0.21 -4.92
C ARG A 81 -7.42 -0.77 -4.06
N ALA A 82 -6.80 -1.90 -3.71
CA ALA A 82 -7.45 -2.92 -2.88
C ALA A 82 -7.89 -2.39 -1.51
N ALA A 83 -7.06 -1.58 -0.85
CA ALA A 83 -7.39 -0.94 0.43
C ALA A 83 -8.54 0.07 0.28
N HIS A 84 -8.50 0.92 -0.74
CA HIS A 84 -9.53 1.92 -1.01
C HIS A 84 -10.90 1.27 -1.26
N ASP A 85 -10.94 0.22 -2.09
CA ASP A 85 -12.15 -0.53 -2.45
C ASP A 85 -12.73 -1.29 -1.24
N LEU A 86 -11.87 -1.72 -0.30
CA LEU A 86 -12.31 -2.23 1.01
C LEU A 86 -12.90 -1.17 1.93
N GLY A 87 -12.85 0.12 1.58
CA GLY A 87 -13.36 1.21 2.40
C GLY A 87 -12.34 1.81 3.37
N VAL A 88 -11.05 1.50 3.23
CA VAL A 88 -10.00 2.16 4.01
C VAL A 88 -9.90 3.62 3.59
N ARG A 89 -9.76 4.53 4.57
CA ARG A 89 -9.61 5.98 4.33
C ARG A 89 -8.32 6.57 4.88
N TYR A 90 -7.56 5.79 5.65
CA TYR A 90 -6.18 6.10 6.01
C TYR A 90 -5.25 5.03 5.41
N ILE A 91 -4.70 5.29 4.23
CA ILE A 91 -3.81 4.37 3.50
C ILE A 91 -2.41 4.95 3.52
N GLY A 92 -1.44 4.19 4.03
CA GLY A 92 -0.05 4.62 4.10
C GLY A 92 0.91 3.44 4.02
N GLY A 93 2.10 3.60 4.60
CA GLY A 93 3.08 2.53 4.73
C GLY A 93 3.96 2.73 5.94
N CYS A 94 4.74 1.71 6.27
CA CYS A 94 5.62 1.65 7.43
C CYS A 94 7.08 1.41 7.00
N CYS A 95 7.84 0.54 7.67
CA CYS A 95 9.24 0.24 7.34
C CYS A 95 9.41 -0.10 5.85
N GLY A 96 10.38 0.50 5.16
CA GLY A 96 10.65 0.27 3.73
C GLY A 96 9.78 1.08 2.76
N PHE A 97 8.79 1.83 3.24
CA PHE A 97 8.08 2.78 2.38
C PHE A 97 8.91 4.05 2.17
N GLU A 98 9.24 4.31 0.91
CA GLU A 98 9.97 5.49 0.45
C GLU A 98 9.00 6.53 -0.16
N PRO A 99 9.45 7.77 -0.41
CA PRO A 99 8.59 8.82 -0.96
C PRO A 99 7.84 8.44 -2.24
N TYR A 100 8.44 7.62 -3.11
CA TYR A 100 7.80 7.18 -4.35
C TYR A 100 6.71 6.12 -4.13
N HIS A 101 6.75 5.36 -3.02
CA HIS A 101 5.66 4.49 -2.59
C HIS A 101 4.46 5.33 -2.12
N ILE A 102 4.69 6.36 -1.30
CA ILE A 102 3.61 7.27 -0.87
C ILE A 102 3.01 8.03 -2.07
N ARG A 103 3.84 8.41 -3.05
CA ARG A 103 3.35 8.97 -4.31
C ARG A 103 2.45 7.97 -5.03
N ALA A 104 2.84 6.69 -5.15
CA ALA A 104 2.04 5.66 -5.80
C ALA A 104 0.65 5.50 -5.16
N ILE A 105 0.55 5.50 -3.82
CA ILE A 105 -0.75 5.52 -3.13
C ILE A 105 -1.60 6.70 -3.60
N SER A 106 -1.01 7.91 -3.59
CA SER A 106 -1.72 9.13 -3.96
C SER A 106 -2.07 9.21 -5.45
N GLU A 107 -1.26 8.63 -6.33
CA GLU A 107 -1.52 8.53 -7.77
C GLU A 107 -2.64 7.53 -8.06
N GLU A 108 -2.71 6.42 -7.33
CA GLU A 108 -3.74 5.40 -7.51
C GLU A 108 -5.15 5.92 -7.20
N VAL A 109 -5.30 6.67 -6.10
CA VAL A 109 -6.61 7.21 -5.68
C VAL A 109 -6.82 8.66 -6.14
N ALA A 110 -6.08 9.09 -7.16
CA ALA A 110 -6.10 10.48 -7.61
C ALA A 110 -7.45 10.89 -8.21
N GLU A 111 -8.14 9.96 -8.88
CA GLU A 111 -9.47 10.17 -9.45
C GLU A 111 -10.49 10.46 -8.34
N GLU A 112 -10.53 9.63 -7.31
CA GLU A 112 -11.44 9.78 -6.17
C GLU A 112 -11.12 11.02 -5.32
N ARG A 113 -9.86 11.46 -5.31
CA ARG A 113 -9.43 12.66 -4.59
C ARG A 113 -9.48 13.93 -5.43
N GLY A 114 -9.73 13.82 -6.74
CA GLY A 114 -9.76 14.94 -7.69
C GLY A 114 -8.42 15.66 -7.85
N LYS A 115 -7.28 15.08 -7.43
CA LYS A 115 -5.96 15.71 -7.54
C LYS A 115 -4.81 14.70 -7.46
N LEU A 116 -3.72 15.04 -8.15
CA LEU A 116 -2.42 14.39 -8.01
C LEU A 116 -1.56 15.06 -6.93
N PRO A 117 -0.64 14.33 -6.29
CA PRO A 117 0.31 14.91 -5.34
C PRO A 117 1.35 15.79 -6.06
N PRO A 118 1.97 16.77 -5.37
CA PRO A 118 3.02 17.61 -5.98
C PRO A 118 4.19 16.82 -6.58
N ALA A 119 4.53 15.66 -6.01
CA ALA A 119 5.59 14.78 -6.51
C ALA A 119 5.30 14.23 -7.92
N SER A 120 4.04 14.18 -8.35
CA SER A 120 3.66 13.77 -9.71
C SER A 120 4.02 14.80 -10.77
N LYS A 121 4.45 16.02 -10.41
CA LYS A 121 5.04 16.96 -11.38
C LYS A 121 6.32 16.41 -12.05
N LYS A 122 6.96 15.42 -11.43
CA LYS A 122 8.20 14.76 -11.91
C LYS A 122 7.97 13.28 -12.25
N HIS A 123 6.72 12.87 -12.41
CA HIS A 123 6.36 11.49 -12.72
C HIS A 123 5.20 11.46 -13.70
N GLN A 124 5.06 10.36 -14.43
CA GLN A 124 3.85 10.07 -15.17
C GLN A 124 3.48 8.62 -14.83
N PRO A 125 2.24 8.36 -14.36
CA PRO A 125 1.81 7.01 -14.01
C PRO A 125 2.00 6.01 -15.15
N TRP A 126 2.16 4.74 -14.79
CA TRP A 126 2.23 3.62 -15.75
C TRP A 126 3.31 3.77 -16.83
N GLY A 127 4.45 4.34 -16.47
CA GLY A 127 5.60 4.41 -17.38
C GLY A 127 5.43 5.36 -18.56
N LYS A 128 4.37 6.19 -18.60
CA LYS A 128 4.06 7.06 -19.75
C LYS A 128 5.21 7.97 -20.22
N CYS A 129 6.13 8.33 -19.33
CA CYS A 129 7.31 9.09 -19.74
C CYS A 129 8.25 8.34 -20.70
N LEU A 130 8.18 7.00 -20.74
CA LEU A 130 8.99 6.13 -21.59
C LEU A 130 8.60 6.21 -23.07
N GLU A 131 7.40 6.72 -23.40
CA GLU A 131 6.96 6.96 -24.78
C GLU A 131 7.92 7.88 -25.55
N ARG A 132 8.69 8.71 -24.83
CA ARG A 132 9.69 9.65 -25.38
C ARG A 132 11.08 9.03 -25.56
N SER A 133 11.28 7.76 -25.20
CA SER A 133 12.57 7.09 -25.35
C SER A 133 13.00 7.03 -26.82
N HIS A 134 14.30 7.00 -27.10
CA HIS A 134 14.80 6.73 -28.45
C HIS A 134 14.78 5.23 -28.80
N MET A 135 14.59 4.35 -27.81
CA MET A 135 14.58 2.90 -27.98
C MET A 135 13.14 2.37 -28.06
N ASP A 136 12.75 1.79 -29.20
CA ASP A 136 11.36 1.36 -29.41
C ASP A 136 10.88 0.27 -28.45
N TYR A 137 11.76 -0.65 -28.02
CA TYR A 137 11.38 -1.66 -27.05
C TYR A 137 11.15 -1.07 -25.65
N VAL A 138 11.72 0.09 -25.34
CA VAL A 138 11.50 0.81 -24.08
C VAL A 138 10.18 1.57 -24.12
N LYS A 139 9.81 2.16 -25.27
CA LYS A 139 8.49 2.81 -25.46
C LYS A 139 7.31 1.86 -25.25
N LYS A 140 7.53 0.56 -25.45
CA LYS A 140 6.53 -0.51 -25.33
C LYS A 140 6.41 -1.11 -23.92
N ARG A 141 7.23 -0.66 -22.97
CA ARG A 141 7.12 -1.04 -21.55
C ARG A 141 6.02 -0.25 -20.89
#